data_AF-A0A2V5M0V1-F1
#
_entry.id   AF-A0A2V5M0V1-F1
#
_cell.length_a   1.000
_cell.length_b   1.000
_cell.length_c   1.000
_cell.angle_alpha   90.00
_cell.angle_beta   90.00
_cell.angle_gamma   90.00
#
_symmetry.space_group_name_H-M   'P 1'
#
loop_
_entity.id
_entity.type
_entity.pdbx_description
1 polymer ?
#
loop_
_entity_poly.entity_id
_entity_poly.type
_entity_poly.pdbx_seq_one_letter_code
_entity_poly.pdbx_strand_id
1 'polypeptide(L)'
;MKRKRIVVMGFMGSMPIAGVIWQHIHYIVGAQRLGHEVFFIEDSARLPYNPETFEVTDEFDYAAKVLACLARDFDFKNRWAYCARYLPGNPTAGLPLKKIRQLYREADAILNVCGTQEFNNDLLVSDRILYVESDPGVEQIKIDKGVKSTMEYLRRHRALFTFGENVGTKSFPVPTHGFKWLPTRQPVVTDLWKTKRSPASAPVFTSVANWSTS
;
A
#
# COMPACT_ATOMS: atom_id res chain seq x y z
N MET A 1 -14.15 -20.44 -3.09
CA MET A 1 -12.68 -20.32 -3.22
C MET A 1 -12.02 -20.82 -1.93
N LYS A 2 -10.84 -21.45 -1.99
CA LYS A 2 -10.09 -21.83 -0.79
C LYS A 2 -9.63 -20.55 -0.07
N ARG A 3 -9.81 -20.46 1.25
CA ARG A 3 -9.32 -19.34 2.06
C ARG A 3 -7.80 -19.23 1.91
N LYS A 4 -7.31 -18.01 1.72
CA LYS A 4 -5.90 -17.66 1.51
C LYS A 4 -5.49 -16.61 2.54
N ARG A 5 -4.22 -16.60 2.90
CA ARG A 5 -3.62 -15.56 3.72
C ARG A 5 -2.96 -14.51 2.84
N ILE A 6 -3.47 -13.28 2.88
CA ILE A 6 -3.01 -12.17 2.05
C ILE A 6 -2.46 -11.08 2.96
N VAL A 7 -1.25 -10.61 2.68
CA VAL A 7 -0.71 -9.39 3.26
C VAL A 7 -0.91 -8.27 2.25
N VAL A 8 -1.56 -7.19 2.67
CA VAL A 8 -1.62 -5.93 1.93
C VAL A 8 -0.61 -5.00 2.55
N MET A 9 0.39 -4.61 1.77
CA MET A 9 1.36 -3.61 2.15
C MET A 9 0.98 -2.25 1.62
N GLY A 10 1.26 -1.21 2.40
CA GLY A 10 0.88 0.15 2.09
C GLY A 10 1.44 1.15 3.07
N PHE A 11 0.95 2.38 2.99
CA PHE A 11 1.52 3.54 3.67
C PHE A 11 0.45 4.45 4.30
N MET A 12 -0.65 3.83 4.77
CA MET A 12 -1.78 4.55 5.39
C MET A 12 -1.40 5.20 6.73
N GLY A 13 -0.44 4.63 7.46
CA GLY A 13 0.05 5.17 8.71
C GLY A 13 1.03 6.32 8.50
N SER A 14 2.01 6.14 7.61
CA SER A 14 3.03 7.16 7.32
C SER A 14 2.57 8.31 6.44
N MET A 15 1.48 8.13 5.69
CA MET A 15 0.84 9.19 4.92
C MET A 15 -0.69 9.07 5.05
N PRO A 16 -1.27 9.46 6.20
CA PRO A 16 -2.68 9.25 6.53
C PRO A 16 -3.62 10.25 5.84
N ILE A 17 -3.45 10.44 4.53
CA ILE A 17 -4.31 11.28 3.68
C ILE A 17 -5.43 10.40 3.10
N ALA A 18 -6.63 10.96 2.97
CA ALA A 18 -7.83 10.22 2.55
C ALA A 18 -7.64 9.37 1.28
N GLY A 19 -6.96 9.90 0.26
CA GLY A 19 -6.69 9.17 -0.98
C GLY A 19 -5.86 7.90 -0.75
N VAL A 20 -4.77 8.01 0.02
CA VAL A 20 -3.92 6.88 0.40
C VAL A 20 -4.71 5.85 1.19
N ILE A 21 -5.50 6.28 2.16
CA ILE A 21 -6.33 5.40 2.99
C ILE A 21 -7.31 4.61 2.12
N TRP A 22 -8.14 5.30 1.34
CA TRP A 22 -9.17 4.65 0.53
C TRP A 22 -8.60 3.66 -0.48
N GLN A 23 -7.44 3.98 -1.06
CA GLN A 23 -6.76 3.10 -2.00
C GLN A 23 -6.47 1.71 -1.38
N HIS A 24 -5.98 1.65 -0.15
CA HIS A 24 -5.64 0.39 0.52
C HIS A 24 -6.84 -0.28 1.18
N ILE A 25 -7.77 0.49 1.75
CA ILE A 25 -8.99 -0.04 2.38
C ILE A 25 -9.80 -0.89 1.38
N HIS A 26 -9.87 -0.48 0.11
CA HIS A 26 -10.56 -1.28 -0.90
C HIS A 26 -9.90 -2.64 -1.17
N TYR A 27 -8.57 -2.74 -1.14
CA TYR A 27 -7.88 -4.04 -1.22
C TYR A 27 -8.17 -4.90 0.02
N ILE A 28 -8.09 -4.30 1.21
CA ILE A 28 -8.32 -5.01 2.47
C ILE A 28 -9.74 -5.57 2.52
N VAL A 29 -10.74 -4.69 2.42
CA VAL A 29 -12.16 -5.05 2.53
C VAL A 29 -12.59 -5.95 1.38
N GLY A 30 -12.11 -5.68 0.16
CA GLY A 30 -12.41 -6.52 -1.01
C GLY A 30 -11.94 -7.96 -0.82
N ALA A 31 -10.69 -8.14 -0.40
CA ALA A 31 -10.13 -9.48 -0.14
C ALA A 31 -10.81 -10.18 1.04
N GLN A 32 -11.19 -9.45 2.10
CA GLN A 32 -11.98 -10.01 3.20
C GLN A 32 -13.35 -10.51 2.74
N ARG A 33 -14.06 -9.73 1.92
CA ARG A 33 -15.38 -10.11 1.36
C ARG A 33 -15.30 -11.32 0.43
N LEU A 34 -14.15 -11.56 -0.19
CA LEU A 34 -13.87 -12.79 -0.96
C LEU A 34 -13.55 -14.01 -0.06
N GLY A 35 -13.56 -13.85 1.27
CA GLY A 35 -13.37 -14.93 2.24
C GLY A 35 -11.91 -15.21 2.59
N HIS A 36 -10.99 -14.26 2.34
CA HIS A 36 -9.57 -14.40 2.66
C HIS A 36 -9.22 -13.90 4.07
N GLU A 37 -8.14 -14.43 4.63
CA GLU A 37 -7.51 -13.88 5.83
C GLU A 37 -6.56 -12.76 5.42
N VAL A 38 -6.91 -11.51 5.75
CA VAL A 38 -6.18 -10.33 5.26
C VAL A 38 -5.48 -9.63 6.41
N PHE A 39 -4.20 -9.32 6.21
CA PHE A 39 -3.37 -8.53 7.11
C PHE A 39 -2.91 -7.26 6.41
N PHE A 40 -2.91 -6.14 7.11
CA PHE A 40 -2.26 -4.90 6.63
C PHE A 40 -0.89 -4.75 7.28
N ILE A 41 0.17 -4.51 6.51
CA ILE A 41 1.52 -4.30 7.07
C ILE A 41 2.17 -3.10 6.41
N GLU A 42 2.60 -2.16 7.24
CA GLU A 42 3.47 -1.07 6.86
C GLU A 42 4.83 -1.30 7.51
N ASP A 43 5.88 -1.45 6.70
CA ASP A 43 7.21 -1.89 7.13
C ASP A 43 8.29 -1.09 6.39
N SER A 44 8.45 0.17 6.79
CA SER A 44 9.27 1.15 6.09
C SER A 44 10.41 1.69 6.94
N ALA A 45 11.52 2.04 6.27
CA ALA A 45 12.61 2.83 6.85
C ALA A 45 12.51 4.32 6.50
N ARG A 46 11.40 4.76 5.89
CA ARG A 46 11.14 6.18 5.64
C ARG A 46 10.52 6.81 6.87
N LEU A 47 10.96 8.03 7.19
CA LEU A 47 10.30 8.84 8.20
C LEU A 47 8.87 9.17 7.75
N PRO A 48 7.87 8.99 8.62
CA PRO A 48 6.48 9.24 8.28
C PRO A 48 6.12 10.74 8.37
N TYR A 49 5.05 11.13 7.70
CA TYR A 49 4.49 12.47 7.70
C TYR A 49 3.32 12.58 8.69
N ASN A 50 3.46 13.45 9.68
CA ASN A 50 2.42 13.72 10.67
C ASN A 50 1.42 14.76 10.13
N PRO A 51 0.15 14.39 9.88
CA PRO A 51 -0.85 15.31 9.32
C PRO A 51 -1.36 16.34 10.34
N GLU A 52 -1.09 16.15 11.64
CA GLU A 52 -1.53 17.07 12.70
C GLU A 52 -0.54 18.24 12.85
N THR A 53 0.76 17.96 12.72
CA THR A 53 1.83 18.97 12.81
C THR A 53 2.32 19.46 11.45
N PHE A 54 1.97 18.76 10.36
CA PHE A 54 2.43 19.01 8.99
C PHE A 54 3.95 18.82 8.81
N GLU A 55 4.54 17.88 9.55
CA GLU A 55 5.99 17.65 9.57
C GLU A 55 6.37 16.20 9.29
N VAL A 56 7.57 15.99 8.76
CA VAL A 56 8.22 14.68 8.76
C VAL A 56 8.89 14.49 10.12
N THR A 57 8.56 13.40 10.80
CA THR A 57 8.98 13.12 12.18
C THR A 57 9.36 11.65 12.33
N ASP A 58 10.10 11.29 13.37
CA ASP A 58 10.38 9.90 13.77
C ASP A 58 9.35 9.35 14.76
N GLU A 59 8.41 10.17 15.22
CA GLU A 59 7.27 9.72 16.02
C GLU A 59 6.25 8.97 15.15
N PHE A 60 5.64 7.92 15.70
CA PHE A 60 4.62 7.12 14.98
C PHE A 60 3.35 6.84 15.78
N ASP A 61 3.16 7.52 16.92
CA ASP A 61 1.95 7.37 17.73
C ASP A 61 0.68 7.75 16.97
N TYR A 62 0.74 8.79 16.12
CA TYR A 62 -0.40 9.17 15.26
C TYR A 62 -0.69 8.08 14.22
N ALA A 63 0.34 7.51 13.58
CA ALA A 63 0.19 6.42 12.63
C ALA A 63 -0.47 5.21 13.29
N ALA A 64 -0.04 4.86 14.51
CA ALA A 64 -0.65 3.80 15.31
C ALA A 64 -2.13 4.09 15.64
N LYS A 65 -2.47 5.32 16.05
CA LYS A 65 -3.86 5.73 16.33
C LYS A 65 -4.74 5.65 15.09
N VAL A 66 -4.28 6.14 13.95
CA VAL A 66 -5.00 6.10 12.67
C VAL A 66 -5.24 4.66 12.24
N LEU A 67 -4.20 3.82 12.23
CA LEU A 67 -4.34 2.42 11.83
C LEU A 67 -5.22 1.61 12.78
N ALA A 68 -5.17 1.87 14.10
CA ALA A 68 -6.09 1.27 15.07
C ALA A 68 -7.56 1.66 14.81
N CYS A 69 -7.79 2.93 14.47
CA CYS A 69 -9.11 3.46 14.10
C CYS A 69 -9.65 2.76 12.85
N LEU A 70 -8.86 2.76 11.77
CA LEU A 70 -9.22 2.09 10.51
C LEU A 70 -9.45 0.59 10.69
N ALA A 71 -8.59 -0.08 11.46
CA ALA A 71 -8.72 -1.50 11.76
C ALA A 71 -10.04 -1.83 12.46
N ARG A 72 -10.49 -0.94 13.35
CA ARG A 72 -11.76 -1.10 14.05
C ARG A 72 -12.94 -0.91 13.10
N ASP A 73 -12.88 0.12 12.24
CA ASP A 73 -13.99 0.54 11.41
C ASP A 73 -14.19 -0.37 10.19
N PHE A 74 -13.12 -1.04 9.71
CA PHE A 74 -13.15 -1.94 8.55
C PHE A 74 -12.85 -3.42 8.87
N ASP A 75 -13.03 -3.82 10.14
CA ASP A 75 -12.97 -5.22 10.60
C ASP A 75 -11.65 -5.96 10.32
N PHE A 76 -10.51 -5.27 10.48
CA PHE A 76 -9.18 -5.90 10.48
C PHE A 76 -8.43 -5.68 11.80
N LYS A 77 -9.21 -5.55 12.90
CA LYS A 77 -8.70 -5.56 14.28
C LYS A 77 -7.75 -6.74 14.47
N ASN A 78 -6.62 -6.49 15.13
CA ASN A 78 -5.57 -7.49 15.39
C ASN A 78 -4.91 -8.09 14.13
N ARG A 79 -5.15 -7.53 12.93
CA ARG A 79 -4.56 -7.96 11.66
C ARG A 79 -3.86 -6.81 10.96
N TRP A 80 -3.21 -5.94 11.72
CA TRP A 80 -2.41 -4.86 11.16
C TRP A 80 -1.10 -4.68 11.93
N ALA A 81 -0.10 -4.14 11.25
CA ALA A 81 1.16 -3.75 11.87
C ALA A 81 1.74 -2.50 11.21
N TYR A 82 2.39 -1.67 12.01
CA TYR A 82 3.30 -0.62 11.56
C TYR A 82 4.66 -0.90 12.17
N CYS A 83 5.70 -1.04 11.35
CA CYS A 83 7.07 -1.33 11.75
C CYS A 83 7.96 -0.14 11.36
N ALA A 84 8.41 0.61 12.36
CA ALA A 84 9.25 1.78 12.20
C ALA A 84 10.73 1.37 12.05
N ARG A 85 11.14 0.88 10.87
CA ARG A 85 12.52 0.44 10.64
C ARG A 85 13.57 1.57 10.66
N TYR A 86 13.12 2.82 10.66
CA TYR A 86 13.99 3.98 10.84
C TYR A 86 14.42 4.19 12.31
N LEU A 87 13.81 3.47 13.26
CA LEU A 87 14.19 3.49 14.67
C LEU A 87 14.99 2.24 15.08
N PRO A 88 15.94 2.35 16.03
CA PRO A 88 16.67 1.21 16.57
C PRO A 88 15.72 0.14 17.14
N GLY A 89 15.99 -1.13 16.81
CA GLY A 89 15.20 -2.26 17.31
C GLY A 89 13.89 -2.52 16.57
N ASN A 90 13.58 -1.75 15.52
CA ASN A 90 12.39 -1.89 14.67
C ASN A 90 11.09 -1.95 15.50
N PRO A 91 10.78 -0.92 16.32
CA PRO A 91 9.58 -0.91 17.13
C PRO A 91 8.33 -1.02 16.25
N THR A 92 7.31 -1.70 16.79
CA THR A 92 6.07 -1.99 16.07
C THR A 92 4.83 -1.54 16.83
N ALA A 93 3.84 -1.00 16.12
CA ALA A 93 2.46 -0.91 16.60
C ALA A 93 1.58 -2.00 15.96
N GLY A 94 0.55 -2.43 16.67
CA GLY A 94 -0.32 -3.53 16.23
C GLY A 94 0.32 -4.89 16.49
N LEU A 95 0.59 -5.66 15.44
CA LEU A 95 1.23 -6.97 15.56
C LEU A 95 2.73 -6.84 15.87
N PRO A 96 3.29 -7.73 16.72
CA PRO A 96 4.71 -7.70 17.05
C PRO A 96 5.58 -8.11 15.85
N LEU A 97 6.82 -7.64 15.80
CA LEU A 97 7.79 -7.94 14.74
C LEU A 97 7.92 -9.45 14.42
N LYS A 98 7.90 -10.31 15.45
CA LYS A 98 7.93 -11.77 15.27
C LYS A 98 6.77 -12.27 14.39
N LYS A 99 5.57 -11.69 14.54
CA LYS A 99 4.40 -12.05 13.76
C LYS A 99 4.47 -11.51 12.34
N ILE A 100 4.99 -10.29 12.14
CA ILE A 100 5.27 -9.74 10.80
C ILE A 100 6.17 -10.69 10.01
N ARG A 101 7.31 -11.09 10.61
CA ARG A 101 8.26 -12.05 10.02
C ARG A 101 7.64 -13.40 9.71
N GLN A 102 6.73 -13.89 10.57
CA GLN A 102 5.98 -15.11 10.31
C GLN A 102 5.06 -14.95 9.09
N LEU A 103 4.35 -13.82 8.98
CA LEU A 103 3.44 -13.55 7.87
C LEU A 103 4.18 -13.50 6.54
N TYR A 104 5.39 -12.93 6.47
CA TYR A 104 6.18 -12.92 5.22
C TYR A 104 6.52 -14.33 4.71
N ARG A 105 6.77 -15.28 5.62
CA ARG A 105 7.02 -16.70 5.25
C ARG A 105 5.75 -17.44 4.85
N GLU A 106 4.65 -17.18 5.55
CA GLU A 106 3.43 -18.01 5.46
C GLU A 106 2.35 -17.45 4.54
N ALA A 107 2.43 -16.19 4.14
CA ALA A 107 1.43 -15.59 3.25
C ALA A 107 1.37 -16.33 1.90
N ASP A 108 0.15 -16.52 1.39
CA ASP A 108 -0.09 -17.03 0.04
C ASP A 108 0.19 -15.96 -1.01
N ALA A 109 0.03 -14.67 -0.66
CA ALA A 109 0.37 -13.52 -1.49
C ALA A 109 0.65 -12.27 -0.62
N ILE A 110 1.58 -11.44 -1.09
CA ILE A 110 1.89 -10.14 -0.49
C ILE A 110 1.69 -9.07 -1.56
N LEU A 111 0.74 -8.17 -1.38
CA LEU A 111 0.43 -7.07 -2.30
C LEU A 111 1.20 -5.82 -1.88
N ASN A 112 2.25 -5.47 -2.62
CA ASN A 112 2.98 -4.20 -2.44
C ASN A 112 2.27 -3.09 -3.23
N VAL A 113 1.20 -2.56 -2.64
CA VAL A 113 0.38 -1.52 -3.28
C VAL A 113 1.17 -0.21 -3.34
N CYS A 114 1.10 0.47 -4.49
CA CYS A 114 1.92 1.64 -4.86
C CYS A 114 3.44 1.38 -4.90
N GLY A 115 3.92 0.16 -4.68
CA GLY A 115 5.36 -0.05 -4.54
C GLY A 115 5.98 0.67 -3.34
N THR A 116 5.21 0.87 -2.28
CA THR A 116 5.62 1.77 -1.19
C THR A 116 6.64 1.18 -0.26
N GLN A 117 6.72 -0.14 -0.19
CA GLN A 117 7.62 -0.81 0.73
C GLN A 117 8.94 -1.16 0.04
N GLU A 118 10.04 -0.83 0.72
CA GLU A 118 11.36 -1.36 0.36
C GLU A 118 11.47 -2.83 0.75
N PHE A 119 12.33 -3.54 0.04
CA PHE A 119 12.73 -4.87 0.47
C PHE A 119 13.71 -4.79 1.64
N ASN A 120 13.49 -5.67 2.61
CA ASN A 120 14.41 -5.95 3.70
C ASN A 120 14.63 -7.48 3.79
N ASN A 121 15.61 -7.91 4.57
CA ASN A 121 15.94 -9.33 4.70
C ASN A 121 14.77 -10.18 5.22
N ASP A 122 13.90 -9.61 6.06
CA ASP A 122 12.73 -10.31 6.59
C ASP A 122 11.67 -10.54 5.50
N LEU A 123 11.46 -9.57 4.60
CA LEU A 123 10.50 -9.65 3.50
C LEU A 123 11.01 -10.53 2.35
N LEU A 124 12.31 -10.48 2.05
CA LEU A 124 12.95 -11.22 0.94
C LEU A 124 12.96 -12.74 1.11
N VAL A 125 12.53 -13.26 2.27
CA VAL A 125 12.26 -14.70 2.45
C VAL A 125 11.03 -15.17 1.65
N SER A 126 10.20 -14.24 1.18
CA SER A 126 8.99 -14.52 0.40
C SER A 126 9.25 -14.38 -1.09
N ASP A 127 8.80 -15.37 -1.86
CA ASP A 127 8.79 -15.36 -3.33
C ASP A 127 7.40 -14.99 -3.91
N ARG A 128 6.48 -14.51 -3.05
CA ARG A 128 5.06 -14.28 -3.39
C ARG A 128 4.65 -12.81 -3.35
N ILE A 129 5.60 -11.93 -3.60
CA ILE A 129 5.43 -10.48 -3.51
C ILE A 129 5.00 -9.94 -4.86
N LEU A 130 3.84 -9.30 -4.91
CA LEU A 130 3.22 -8.77 -6.11
C LEU A 130 3.30 -7.25 -6.06
N TYR A 131 3.90 -6.64 -7.08
CA TYR A 131 3.90 -5.19 -7.23
C TYR A 131 2.54 -4.76 -7.78
N VAL A 132 1.95 -3.70 -7.23
CA VAL A 132 0.74 -3.08 -7.79
C VAL A 132 0.99 -1.60 -8.01
N GLU A 133 1.27 -1.24 -9.25
CA GLU A 133 1.48 0.14 -9.69
C GLU A 133 0.15 0.89 -9.71
N SER A 134 0.00 1.86 -8.80
CA SER A 134 -1.10 2.82 -8.81
C SER A 134 -0.89 3.95 -9.81
N ASP A 135 0.37 4.34 -10.04
CA ASP A 135 0.80 5.50 -10.80
C ASP A 135 1.68 5.06 -11.98
N PRO A 136 1.06 4.68 -13.12
CA PRO A 136 1.78 4.10 -14.24
C PRO A 136 2.79 5.07 -14.84
N GLY A 137 3.98 4.54 -15.18
CA GLY A 137 5.03 5.29 -15.87
C GLY A 137 6.17 5.72 -14.95
N VAL A 138 5.95 5.79 -13.63
CA VAL A 138 6.97 6.27 -12.68
C VAL A 138 8.22 5.38 -12.72
N GLU A 139 8.06 4.06 -12.72
CA GLU A 139 9.19 3.14 -12.69
C GLU A 139 9.92 3.07 -14.05
N GLN A 140 9.19 3.17 -15.17
CA GLN A 140 9.77 3.26 -16.50
C GLN A 140 10.62 4.54 -16.64
N ILE A 141 10.10 5.70 -16.21
CA ILE A 141 10.84 6.96 -16.20
C ILE A 141 12.11 6.87 -15.35
N LYS A 142 12.05 6.22 -14.17
CA LYS A 142 13.25 6.01 -13.33
C LYS A 142 14.29 5.15 -14.04
N ILE A 143 13.88 4.10 -14.75
CA ILE A 143 14.79 3.26 -15.54
C ILE A 143 15.44 4.08 -16.67
N ASP A 144 14.66 4.86 -17.42
CA ASP A 144 15.15 5.74 -18.48
C ASP A 144 16.13 6.81 -17.96
N LYS A 145 15.91 7.31 -16.75
CA LYS A 145 16.83 8.22 -16.05
C LYS A 145 18.07 7.53 -15.47
N GLY A 146 18.24 6.22 -15.68
CA GLY A 146 19.42 5.47 -15.25
C GLY A 146 19.44 5.08 -13.77
N VAL A 147 18.29 5.11 -13.07
CA VAL A 147 18.18 4.68 -11.67
C VAL A 147 18.29 3.15 -11.59
N LYS A 148 19.52 2.64 -11.48
CA LYS A 148 19.83 1.20 -11.56
C LYS A 148 19.08 0.34 -10.53
N SER A 149 18.83 0.89 -9.34
CA SER A 149 18.12 0.18 -8.26
C SER A 149 16.67 -0.14 -8.60
N THR A 150 16.02 0.62 -9.50
CA THR A 150 14.63 0.37 -9.91
C THR A 150 14.47 -0.98 -10.59
N MET A 151 15.38 -1.34 -11.51
CA MET A 151 15.28 -2.64 -12.18
C MET A 151 15.44 -3.80 -11.19
N GLU A 152 16.37 -3.70 -10.24
CA GLU A 152 16.56 -4.73 -9.22
C GLU A 152 15.31 -4.84 -8.35
N TYR A 153 14.77 -3.71 -7.90
CA TYR A 153 13.53 -3.65 -7.13
C TYR A 153 12.35 -4.31 -7.85
N LEU A 154 12.13 -4.02 -9.15
CA LEU A 154 11.08 -4.66 -9.92
C LEU A 154 11.30 -6.18 -10.08
N ARG A 155 12.54 -6.62 -10.33
CA ARG A 155 12.87 -8.06 -10.49
C ARG A 155 12.61 -8.89 -9.23
N ARG A 156 12.64 -8.28 -8.05
CA ARG A 156 12.33 -8.96 -6.77
C ARG A 156 10.85 -9.30 -6.60
N HIS A 157 9.97 -8.67 -7.39
CA HIS A 157 8.55 -9.00 -7.37
C HIS A 157 8.27 -10.21 -8.28
N ARG A 158 7.39 -11.09 -7.80
CA ARG A 158 6.95 -12.30 -8.50
C ARG A 158 6.11 -12.00 -9.74
N ALA A 159 5.39 -10.88 -9.73
CA ALA A 159 4.65 -10.33 -10.85
C ALA A 159 4.46 -8.82 -10.63
N LEU A 160 4.30 -8.10 -11.75
CA LEU A 160 4.09 -6.66 -11.77
C LEU A 160 2.70 -6.37 -12.34
N PHE A 161 1.84 -5.77 -11.52
CA PHE A 161 0.54 -5.28 -11.94
C PHE A 161 0.58 -3.76 -12.10
N THR A 162 -0.23 -3.21 -13.00
CA THR A 162 -0.33 -1.76 -13.23
C THR A 162 -1.74 -1.31 -13.54
N PHE A 163 -2.11 -0.11 -13.08
CA PHE A 163 -3.35 0.55 -13.50
C PHE A 163 -3.27 1.08 -14.94
N GLY A 164 -2.08 1.10 -15.54
CA GLY A 164 -1.87 1.50 -16.93
C GLY A 164 -2.32 0.40 -17.88
N GLU A 165 -3.60 0.37 -18.24
CA GLU A 165 -4.18 -0.70 -19.07
C GLU A 165 -3.54 -0.83 -20.46
N ASN A 166 -2.94 0.25 -20.96
CA ASN A 166 -2.21 0.24 -22.23
C ASN A 166 -0.76 -0.25 -22.08
N VAL A 167 -0.18 -0.30 -20.88
CA VAL A 167 1.25 -0.63 -20.69
C VAL A 167 1.57 -2.00 -21.30
N GLY A 168 2.57 -2.02 -22.18
CA GLY A 168 3.01 -3.24 -22.89
C GLY A 168 2.13 -3.67 -24.07
N THR A 169 1.08 -2.93 -24.41
CA THR A 169 0.30 -3.14 -25.64
C THR A 169 0.99 -2.51 -26.86
N LYS A 170 0.55 -2.88 -28.08
CA LYS A 170 1.06 -2.28 -29.33
C LYS A 170 0.83 -0.77 -29.43
N SER A 171 -0.18 -0.24 -28.74
CA SER A 171 -0.53 1.18 -28.72
C SER A 171 0.24 1.97 -27.65
N PHE A 172 1.13 1.34 -26.88
CA PHE A 172 1.89 1.99 -25.82
C PHE A 172 3.36 2.16 -26.22
N PRO A 173 3.80 3.39 -26.53
CA PRO A 173 5.12 3.63 -27.11
C PRO A 173 6.26 3.61 -26.08
N VAL A 174 5.96 3.61 -24.78
CA VAL A 174 6.99 3.67 -23.73
C VAL A 174 7.62 2.28 -23.55
N PRO A 175 8.97 2.17 -23.54
CA PRO A 175 9.65 0.90 -23.34
C PRO A 175 9.27 0.23 -22.02
N THR A 176 9.02 -1.09 -22.05
CA THR A 176 8.77 -1.88 -20.84
C THR A 176 10.05 -2.39 -20.18
N HIS A 177 11.22 -2.16 -20.81
CA HIS A 177 12.53 -2.60 -20.36
C HIS A 177 12.62 -4.11 -20.06
N GLY A 178 11.88 -4.93 -20.82
CA GLY A 178 11.86 -6.38 -20.67
C GLY A 178 10.98 -6.89 -19.51
N PHE A 179 10.31 -6.00 -18.78
CA PHE A 179 9.34 -6.39 -17.76
C PHE A 179 7.98 -6.70 -18.36
N LYS A 180 7.33 -7.73 -17.82
CA LYS A 180 5.93 -8.04 -18.13
C LYS A 180 5.02 -7.36 -17.11
N TRP A 181 4.24 -6.40 -17.60
CA TRP A 181 3.24 -5.69 -16.82
C TRP A 181 1.86 -6.31 -17.07
N LEU A 182 1.13 -6.60 -16.00
CA LEU A 182 -0.22 -7.15 -16.05
C LEU A 182 -1.22 -6.02 -15.76
N PRO A 183 -2.17 -5.71 -16.66
CA PRO A 183 -3.15 -4.68 -16.40
C PRO A 183 -4.06 -5.10 -15.24
N THR A 184 -4.34 -4.14 -14.36
CA THR A 184 -5.34 -4.25 -13.30
C THR A 184 -6.01 -2.89 -13.10
N ARG A 185 -6.95 -2.78 -12.17
CA ARG A 185 -7.60 -1.53 -11.79
C ARG A 185 -7.66 -1.42 -10.27
N GLN A 186 -7.84 -0.20 -9.77
CA GLN A 186 -8.16 0.01 -8.37
C GLN A 186 -9.46 -0.75 -8.02
N PRO A 187 -9.43 -1.69 -7.06
CA PRO A 187 -10.68 -2.26 -6.56
C PRO A 187 -11.50 -1.15 -5.90
N VAL A 188 -12.82 -1.19 -6.12
CA VAL A 188 -13.77 -0.25 -5.52
C VAL A 188 -14.86 -1.04 -4.82
N VAL A 189 -14.87 -0.97 -3.50
CA VAL A 189 -15.95 -1.51 -2.67
C VAL A 189 -17.08 -0.49 -2.64
N THR A 190 -17.99 -0.59 -3.61
CA THR A 190 -19.01 0.44 -3.90
C THR A 190 -19.93 0.79 -2.73
N ASP A 191 -20.17 -0.14 -1.81
CA ASP A 191 -21.03 0.13 -0.64
C ASP A 191 -20.42 1.13 0.33
N LEU A 192 -19.09 1.30 0.34
CA LEU A 192 -18.42 2.30 1.18
C LEU A 192 -18.71 3.74 0.74
N TRP A 193 -19.23 3.91 -0.48
CA TRP A 193 -19.62 5.20 -1.05
C TRP A 193 -21.13 5.47 -0.94
N LYS A 194 -21.91 4.55 -0.37
CA LYS A 194 -23.33 4.73 -0.14
C LYS A 194 -23.55 5.42 1.21
N THR A 195 -23.99 6.68 1.19
CA THR A 195 -24.48 7.38 2.38
C THR A 195 -26.00 7.26 2.49
N LYS A 196 -26.51 6.96 3.70
CA LYS A 196 -27.94 7.01 4.00
C LYS A 196 -28.43 8.42 4.35
N ARG A 197 -27.50 9.33 4.67
CA ARG A 197 -27.81 10.67 5.13
C ARG A 197 -27.85 11.62 3.94
N SER A 198 -28.96 12.34 3.77
CA SER A 198 -29.03 13.46 2.84
C SER A 198 -27.97 14.50 3.22
N PRO A 199 -27.28 15.12 2.23
CA PRO A 199 -26.40 16.25 2.51
C PRO A 199 -27.15 17.32 3.31
N ALA A 200 -26.44 18.02 4.20
CA ALA A 200 -26.99 19.22 4.84
C ALA A 200 -27.43 20.23 3.77
N SER A 201 -28.40 21.10 4.06
CA SER A 201 -28.96 22.07 3.10
C SER A 201 -27.93 23.06 2.53
N ALA A 202 -26.74 23.15 3.13
CA ALA A 202 -25.59 23.90 2.64
C ALA A 202 -24.29 23.14 2.97
N PRO A 203 -23.94 22.09 2.19
CA PRO A 203 -22.73 21.33 2.46
C PRO A 203 -21.52 22.18 2.08
N VAL A 204 -20.61 22.41 3.02
CA VAL A 204 -19.31 23.01 2.73
C VAL A 204 -18.36 21.87 2.41
N PHE A 205 -17.81 21.86 1.20
CA PHE A 205 -16.77 20.93 0.81
C PHE A 205 -15.41 21.56 1.09
N THR A 206 -14.59 20.90 1.91
CA THR A 206 -13.17 21.23 2.02
C THR A 206 -12.40 20.30 1.08
N SER A 207 -12.04 20.80 -0.09
CA SER A 207 -11.12 20.11 -0.99
C SER A 207 -9.70 20.52 -0.68
N VAL A 208 -8.82 19.55 -0.41
CA VAL A 208 -7.37 19.79 -0.38
C VAL A 208 -6.84 19.30 -1.72
N ALA A 209 -6.38 20.24 -2.55
CA ALA A 209 -5.68 19.95 -3.79
C ALA A 209 -4.35 20.72 -3.77
N ASN A 210 -3.24 19.99 -3.87
CA ASN A 210 -1.92 20.59 -4.03
C ASN A 210 -1.46 20.35 -5.47
N TRP A 211 -1.24 21.43 -6.22
CA TRP A 211 -0.72 21.39 -7.59
C TRP A 211 0.82 21.49 -7.63
N SER A 212 1.46 21.74 -6.48
CA SER A 212 2.91 21.74 -6.36
C SER A 212 3.40 20.30 -6.16
N THR A 213 4.06 19.77 -7.18
CA THR A 213 4.98 18.65 -7.03
C THR A 213 6.36 19.23 -6.74
N SER A 214 6.67 19.42 -5.45
CA SER A 214 8.05 19.75 -5.02
C SER A 214 8.93 18.50 -5.09
#